data_AF-A0A2N5S296-F1
#
_entry.id   AF-A0A2N5S296-F1
#
_cell.length_a   1.000
_cell.length_b   1.000
_cell.length_c   1.000
_cell.angle_alpha   90.00
_cell.angle_beta   90.00
_cell.angle_gamma   90.00
#
_symmetry.space_group_name_H-M   'P 1'
#
loop_
_entity.id
_entity.type
_entity.pdbx_description
1 polymer ?
#
loop_
_entity_poly.entity_id
_entity_poly.type
_entity_poly.pdbx_seq_one_letter_code
_entity_poly.pdbx_strand_id
1 'polypeptide(L)'
;MLSTPILKGAETTVFEARRALAQLHLLPNKNNTGKNYTNSFFQAQWDEEQAYHTEANQSTTEKQEKELGRLLRPEDQLEAEWSVDSLSTIQAVAHARISSSFSIQIANQRAKVGDTMVLLNLTSDAKDELLKIWHTKTEIRQKFLGLIEEKERLTRVCRPGEQTTLGTAGQQKILESMRRRAKGLHKVLNEYNKRVNDFVQAFPSRAHPWVIEYAKLMQLEPDNPFWNNGMFTNQNEPWAVDPNTQKGIRHLAALNQGIE
;
A
#
# COMPACT_ATOMS: atom_id res chain seq x y z
N MET A 1 6.20 15.38 43.61
CA MET A 1 6.54 14.15 42.85
C MET A 1 5.49 13.94 41.75
N LEU A 2 5.65 14.64 40.63
CA LEU A 2 4.82 14.42 39.43
C LEU A 2 5.78 14.09 38.30
N SER A 3 6.16 12.81 38.19
CA SER A 3 6.80 12.31 36.97
C SER A 3 5.71 12.05 35.93
N THR A 4 5.89 12.72 34.80
CA THR A 4 5.00 12.88 33.65
C THR A 4 4.73 11.55 32.93
N PRO A 5 3.50 11.30 32.44
CA PRO A 5 3.13 10.10 31.66
C PRO A 5 3.97 9.88 30.39
N ILE A 6 4.53 10.96 29.85
CA ILE A 6 5.28 10.99 28.59
C ILE A 6 6.66 10.32 28.74
N LEU A 7 7.35 10.52 29.87
CA LEU A 7 8.65 9.90 30.15
C LEU A 7 8.53 8.38 30.26
N LYS A 8 7.44 7.91 30.89
CA LYS A 8 7.16 6.47 31.05
C LYS A 8 6.89 5.77 29.71
N GLY A 9 6.32 6.48 28.74
CA GLY A 9 6.11 5.98 27.39
C GLY A 9 7.43 5.80 26.62
N ALA A 10 8.32 6.80 26.66
CA ALA A 10 9.61 6.76 25.96
C ALA A 10 10.53 5.64 26.48
N GLU A 11 10.65 5.48 27.80
CA GLU A 11 11.45 4.41 28.41
C GLU A 11 10.93 3.01 28.04
N THR A 12 9.61 2.86 27.94
CA THR A 12 8.97 1.60 27.52
C THR A 12 9.29 1.29 26.05
N THR A 13 9.18 2.28 25.17
CA THR A 13 9.50 2.14 23.74
C THR A 13 10.96 1.74 23.51
N VAL A 14 11.91 2.34 24.24
CA VAL A 14 13.34 2.00 24.15
C VAL A 14 13.59 0.57 24.61
N PHE A 15 12.97 0.15 25.72
CA PHE A 15 13.11 -1.21 26.23
C PHE A 15 12.57 -2.26 25.23
N GLU A 16 11.39 -2.02 24.66
CA GLU A 16 10.80 -2.91 23.65
C GLU A 16 11.65 -2.98 22.38
N ALA A 17 12.17 -1.84 21.91
CA ALA A 17 13.06 -1.78 20.76
C ALA A 17 14.35 -2.59 20.98
N ARG A 18 14.99 -2.45 22.15
CA ARG A 18 16.20 -3.24 22.51
C ARG A 18 15.92 -4.74 22.52
N ARG A 19 14.80 -5.14 23.13
CA ARG A 19 14.40 -6.54 23.21
C ARG A 19 14.14 -7.12 21.81
N ALA A 20 13.44 -6.39 20.95
CA ALA A 20 13.16 -6.82 19.59
C ALA A 20 14.43 -6.93 18.74
N LEU A 21 15.36 -5.98 18.84
CA LEU A 21 16.66 -6.05 18.17
C LEU A 21 17.47 -7.27 18.60
N ALA A 22 17.53 -7.55 19.91
CA ALA A 22 18.22 -8.73 20.42
C ALA A 22 17.65 -10.04 19.85
N GLN A 23 16.34 -10.13 19.67
CA GLN A 23 15.71 -11.27 19.01
C GLN A 23 16.11 -11.37 17.53
N LEU A 24 16.15 -10.26 16.82
CA LEU A 24 16.56 -10.23 15.41
C LEU A 24 18.02 -10.65 15.23
N HIS A 25 18.93 -10.28 16.15
CA HIS A 25 20.35 -10.67 16.10
C HIS A 25 20.59 -12.18 16.26
N LEU A 26 19.59 -12.94 16.70
CA LEU A 26 19.66 -14.41 16.74
C LEU A 26 19.26 -15.06 15.42
N LEU A 27 18.62 -14.32 14.51
CA LEU A 27 18.12 -14.85 13.25
C LEU A 27 19.19 -14.77 12.16
N PRO A 28 19.34 -15.83 11.32
CA PRO A 28 20.22 -15.78 10.17
C PRO A 28 19.72 -14.76 9.15
N ASN A 29 20.61 -13.92 8.63
CA ASN A 29 20.29 -12.95 7.60
C ASN A 29 20.40 -13.60 6.22
N LYS A 30 19.26 -13.76 5.54
CA LYS A 30 19.21 -14.35 4.20
C LYS A 30 19.87 -13.45 3.13
N ASN A 31 19.97 -12.16 3.42
CA ASN A 31 20.56 -11.15 2.54
C ASN A 31 22.06 -10.93 2.81
N ASN A 32 22.63 -11.62 3.82
CA ASN A 32 24.06 -11.57 4.15
C ASN A 32 24.55 -12.96 4.55
N THR A 33 25.01 -13.71 3.54
CA THR A 33 25.33 -15.14 3.64
C THR A 33 26.25 -15.45 4.82
N GLY A 34 25.78 -16.29 5.74
CA GLY A 34 26.56 -16.80 6.87
C GLY A 34 26.64 -15.87 8.08
N LYS A 35 25.89 -14.77 8.11
CA LYS A 35 25.82 -13.84 9.26
C LYS A 35 24.39 -13.68 9.76
N ASN A 36 24.24 -13.42 11.05
CA ASN A 36 22.96 -12.99 11.60
C ASN A 36 22.72 -11.49 11.34
N TYR A 37 21.50 -11.01 11.62
CA TYR A 37 21.22 -9.58 11.56
C TYR A 37 22.07 -8.79 12.56
N THR A 38 22.41 -7.56 12.20
CA THR A 38 23.22 -6.66 13.02
C THR A 38 22.68 -5.23 12.92
N ASN A 39 22.97 -4.40 13.92
CA ASN A 39 22.59 -2.99 13.87
C ASN A 39 23.29 -2.25 12.72
N SER A 40 24.54 -2.59 12.39
CA SER A 40 25.23 -1.99 11.25
C SER A 40 24.57 -2.33 9.92
N PHE A 41 24.08 -3.56 9.76
CA PHE A 41 23.28 -3.93 8.59
C PHE A 41 21.98 -3.14 8.52
N PHE A 42 21.23 -3.02 9.63
CA PHE A 42 20.00 -2.24 9.64
C PHE A 42 20.23 -0.76 9.34
N GLN A 43 21.31 -0.18 9.85
CA GLN A 43 21.68 1.21 9.54
C GLN A 43 21.98 1.37 8.04
N ALA A 44 22.79 0.49 7.46
CA ALA A 44 23.10 0.56 6.02
C ALA A 44 21.83 0.44 5.16
N GLN A 45 20.92 -0.45 5.52
CA GLN A 45 19.64 -0.63 4.84
C GLN A 45 18.72 0.60 4.97
N TRP A 46 18.74 1.27 6.13
CA TRP A 46 18.04 2.54 6.30
C TRP A 46 18.63 3.65 5.43
N ASP A 47 19.96 3.74 5.36
CA ASP A 47 20.65 4.74 4.55
C ASP A 47 20.35 4.55 3.05
N GLU A 48 20.27 3.30 2.58
CA GLU A 48 19.82 2.95 1.23
C GLU A 48 18.36 3.35 0.96
N GLU A 49 17.44 3.07 1.90
CA GLU A 49 16.03 3.49 1.80
C GLU A 49 15.91 5.03 1.75
N GLN A 50 16.69 5.75 2.55
CA GLN A 50 16.71 7.21 2.55
C GLN A 50 17.26 7.78 1.25
N ALA A 51 18.35 7.20 0.72
CA ALA A 51 18.92 7.61 -0.56
C ALA A 51 17.89 7.44 -1.68
N TYR A 52 17.24 6.27 -1.74
CA TYR A 52 16.19 5.98 -2.71
C TYR A 52 15.04 7.00 -2.67
N HIS A 53 14.58 7.39 -1.47
CA HIS A 53 13.47 8.35 -1.33
C HIS A 53 13.87 9.81 -1.54
N THR A 54 15.16 10.14 -1.44
CA THR A 54 15.67 11.51 -1.65
C THR A 54 15.89 11.80 -3.14
N GLU A 55 16.03 10.78 -3.98
CA GLU A 55 16.19 10.94 -5.43
C GLU A 55 14.90 11.47 -6.12
N ALA A 56 14.96 12.71 -6.64
CA ALA A 56 13.83 13.40 -7.27
C ALA A 56 13.22 12.64 -8.47
N ASN A 57 14.02 11.83 -9.16
CA ASN A 57 13.59 11.05 -10.32
C ASN A 57 12.65 9.90 -9.91
N GLN A 58 12.83 9.32 -8.73
CA GLN A 58 12.11 8.13 -8.33
C GLN A 58 10.65 8.40 -7.98
N SER A 59 10.38 9.54 -7.32
CA SER A 59 9.02 10.04 -7.11
C SER A 59 8.28 10.24 -8.45
N THR A 60 8.99 10.57 -9.52
CA THR A 60 8.41 10.76 -10.85
C THR A 60 8.12 9.42 -11.50
N THR A 61 9.07 8.48 -11.49
CA THR A 61 8.90 7.12 -12.01
C THR A 61 7.72 6.39 -11.35
N GLU A 62 7.68 6.33 -10.02
CA GLU A 62 6.59 5.65 -9.31
C GLU A 62 5.22 6.27 -9.62
N LYS A 63 5.16 7.58 -9.83
CA LYS A 63 3.92 8.26 -10.26
C LYS A 63 3.51 7.82 -11.66
N GLN A 64 4.46 7.73 -12.59
CA GLN A 64 4.17 7.26 -13.95
C GLN A 64 3.68 5.80 -13.96
N GLU A 65 4.26 4.93 -13.14
CA GLU A 65 3.87 3.52 -13.03
C GLU A 65 2.49 3.35 -12.40
N LYS A 66 2.19 4.09 -11.33
CA LYS A 66 0.84 4.10 -10.73
C LYS A 66 -0.21 4.59 -11.72
N GLU A 67 0.12 5.61 -12.53
CA GLU A 67 -0.77 6.12 -13.56
C GLU A 67 -0.98 5.08 -14.68
N LEU A 68 0.04 4.32 -15.05
CA LEU A 68 -0.11 3.20 -15.98
C LEU A 68 -1.07 2.13 -15.41
N GLY A 69 -0.91 1.74 -14.15
CA GLY A 69 -1.84 0.84 -13.46
C GLY A 69 -3.29 1.38 -13.40
N ARG A 70 -3.46 2.70 -13.25
CA ARG A 70 -4.77 3.37 -13.29
C ARG A 70 -5.43 3.26 -14.67
N LEU A 71 -4.66 3.38 -15.75
CA LEU A 71 -5.16 3.33 -17.13
C LEU A 71 -5.47 1.91 -17.59
N LEU A 72 -4.65 0.94 -17.19
CA LEU A 72 -4.82 -0.49 -17.52
C LEU A 72 -6.06 -1.12 -16.87
N ARG A 73 -6.52 -0.59 -15.74
CA ARG A 73 -7.62 -1.19 -14.97
C ARG A 73 -9.02 -0.98 -15.58
N PRO A 74 -9.39 0.22 -16.07
CA PRO A 74 -10.63 0.43 -16.82
C PRO A 74 -10.67 -0.32 -18.16
N GLU A 75 -9.52 -0.59 -18.79
CA GLU A 75 -9.45 -1.36 -20.04
C GLU A 75 -10.02 -2.78 -19.87
N ASP A 76 -9.65 -3.49 -18.79
CA ASP A 76 -10.21 -4.81 -18.47
C ASP A 76 -11.73 -4.77 -18.31
N GLN A 77 -12.24 -3.73 -17.65
CA GLN A 77 -13.66 -3.60 -17.40
C GLN A 77 -14.43 -3.30 -18.69
N LEU A 78 -13.82 -2.51 -19.59
CA LEU A 78 -14.38 -2.20 -20.90
C LEU A 78 -14.43 -3.43 -21.82
N GLU A 79 -13.43 -4.31 -21.74
CA GLU A 79 -13.37 -5.57 -22.49
C GLU A 79 -14.37 -6.61 -21.96
N ALA A 80 -14.49 -6.72 -20.64
CA ALA A 80 -15.44 -7.62 -19.99
C ALA A 80 -16.90 -7.24 -20.25
N GLU A 81 -17.22 -5.93 -20.25
CA GLU A 81 -18.56 -5.43 -20.57
C GLU A 81 -18.92 -5.59 -22.06
N TRP A 82 -17.91 -5.68 -22.93
CA TRP A 82 -18.07 -5.89 -24.37
C TRP A 82 -18.28 -7.35 -24.78
N SER A 83 -17.76 -8.30 -23.98
CA SER A 83 -17.90 -9.74 -24.20
C SER A 83 -19.35 -10.26 -24.02
N VAL A 84 -20.34 -9.38 -23.88
CA VAL A 84 -21.76 -9.68 -23.72
C VAL A 84 -22.51 -9.37 -25.02
N ASP A 85 -23.09 -10.40 -25.64
CA ASP A 85 -23.81 -10.31 -26.92
C ASP A 85 -25.13 -9.52 -26.82
N SER A 86 -25.10 -8.18 -26.91
CA SER A 86 -26.29 -7.35 -27.21
C SER A 86 -26.03 -5.85 -27.46
N LEU A 87 -24.94 -5.46 -28.12
CA LEU A 87 -24.64 -4.03 -28.32
C LEU A 87 -25.25 -3.47 -29.61
N SER A 88 -25.90 -2.32 -29.50
CA SER A 88 -26.34 -1.54 -30.66
C SER A 88 -25.14 -0.93 -31.40
N THR A 89 -25.31 -0.62 -32.68
CA THR A 89 -24.27 0.02 -33.51
C THR A 89 -23.73 1.33 -32.93
N ILE A 90 -24.58 2.12 -32.26
CA ILE A 90 -24.17 3.39 -31.63
C ILE A 90 -23.27 3.13 -30.41
N GLN A 91 -23.63 2.14 -29.59
CA GLN A 91 -22.81 1.73 -28.44
C GLN A 91 -21.48 1.13 -28.90
N ALA A 92 -21.48 0.39 -30.01
CA ALA A 92 -20.27 -0.13 -30.63
C ALA A 92 -19.28 0.97 -31.05
N VAL A 93 -19.78 2.00 -31.73
CA VAL A 93 -18.94 3.13 -32.15
C VAL A 93 -18.44 3.93 -30.95
N ALA A 94 -19.26 4.14 -29.92
CA ALA A 94 -18.86 4.83 -28.70
C ALA A 94 -17.76 4.05 -27.95
N HIS A 95 -17.91 2.73 -27.82
CA HIS A 95 -16.92 1.85 -27.21
C HIS A 95 -15.59 1.87 -27.97
N ALA A 96 -15.61 1.70 -29.30
CA ALA A 96 -14.39 1.74 -30.11
C ALA A 96 -13.60 3.05 -29.94
N ARG A 97 -14.29 4.18 -29.81
CA ARG A 97 -13.65 5.49 -29.52
C ARG A 97 -13.00 5.53 -28.15
N ILE A 98 -13.68 4.99 -27.13
CA ILE A 98 -13.16 4.93 -25.76
C ILE A 98 -11.95 3.99 -25.69
N SER A 99 -12.06 2.79 -26.26
CA SER A 99 -10.96 1.81 -26.34
C SER A 99 -9.74 2.38 -27.06
N SER A 100 -9.93 3.00 -28.23
CA SER A 100 -8.85 3.67 -28.97
C SER A 100 -8.17 4.78 -28.15
N SER A 101 -8.95 5.60 -27.44
CA SER A 101 -8.42 6.64 -26.55
C SER A 101 -7.60 6.06 -25.39
N PHE A 102 -8.08 4.98 -24.75
CA PHE A 102 -7.32 4.29 -23.69
C PHE A 102 -6.03 3.67 -24.24
N SER A 103 -6.10 2.98 -25.37
CA SER A 103 -4.92 2.40 -26.03
C SER A 103 -3.84 3.45 -26.29
N ILE A 104 -4.22 4.64 -26.79
CA ILE A 104 -3.27 5.75 -27.02
C ILE A 104 -2.69 6.26 -25.69
N GLN A 105 -3.52 6.45 -24.67
CA GLN A 105 -3.05 6.89 -23.35
C GLN A 105 -2.08 5.87 -22.72
N ILE A 106 -2.39 4.58 -22.81
CA ILE A 106 -1.55 3.49 -22.31
C ILE A 106 -0.22 3.46 -23.05
N ALA A 107 -0.23 3.55 -24.38
CA ALA A 107 1.01 3.59 -25.17
C ALA A 107 1.91 4.78 -24.79
N ASN A 108 1.32 5.97 -24.69
CA ASN A 108 2.03 7.17 -24.25
C ASN A 108 2.56 7.04 -22.82
N GLN A 109 1.78 6.42 -21.93
CA GLN A 109 2.18 6.24 -20.55
C GLN A 109 3.29 5.19 -20.41
N ARG A 110 3.24 4.09 -21.16
CA ARG A 110 4.33 3.10 -21.26
C ARG A 110 5.62 3.75 -21.75
N ALA A 111 5.55 4.65 -22.73
CA ALA A 111 6.72 5.38 -23.20
C ALA A 111 7.37 6.27 -22.12
N LYS A 112 6.57 6.84 -21.20
CA LYS A 112 7.07 7.63 -20.06
C LYS A 112 7.63 6.76 -18.94
N VAL A 113 7.00 5.61 -18.67
CA VAL A 113 7.48 4.63 -17.68
C VAL A 113 8.80 4.02 -18.14
N GLY A 114 8.99 3.85 -19.45
CA GLY A 114 10.17 3.21 -20.01
C GLY A 114 10.29 1.75 -19.56
N ASP A 115 11.51 1.22 -19.53
CA ASP A 115 11.77 -0.18 -19.16
C ASP A 115 11.96 -0.37 -17.63
N THR A 116 11.40 0.53 -16.82
CA THR A 116 11.74 0.64 -15.40
C THR A 116 11.30 -0.57 -14.55
N MET A 117 10.34 -1.37 -15.05
CA MET A 117 9.95 -2.66 -14.47
C MET A 117 10.83 -3.86 -14.88
N VAL A 118 11.95 -3.68 -15.59
CA VAL A 118 12.89 -4.78 -15.93
C VAL A 118 13.45 -5.49 -14.72
N LEU A 119 13.53 -4.81 -13.56
CA LEU A 119 14.03 -5.39 -12.31
C LEU A 119 13.26 -6.65 -11.87
N LEU A 120 12.07 -6.89 -12.42
CA LEU A 120 11.24 -8.06 -12.12
C LEU A 120 11.42 -9.25 -13.08
N ASN A 121 12.21 -9.17 -14.18
CA ASN A 121 12.32 -10.23 -15.19
C ASN A 121 10.95 -10.81 -15.62
N LEU A 122 9.95 -9.95 -15.80
CA LEU A 122 8.57 -10.34 -16.09
C LEU A 122 8.23 -10.16 -17.57
N THR A 123 7.29 -10.96 -18.05
CA THR A 123 6.55 -10.70 -19.29
C THR A 123 5.74 -9.41 -19.15
N SER A 124 5.44 -8.75 -20.28
CA SER A 124 4.65 -7.51 -20.28
C SER A 124 3.32 -7.68 -19.52
N ASP A 125 2.62 -8.78 -19.75
CA ASP A 125 1.30 -9.04 -19.15
C ASP A 125 1.37 -9.19 -17.63
N ALA A 126 2.43 -9.80 -17.11
CA ALA A 126 2.63 -9.93 -15.67
C ALA A 126 2.98 -8.60 -15.01
N LYS A 127 3.72 -7.72 -15.71
CA LYS A 127 3.99 -6.34 -15.24
C LYS A 127 2.68 -5.56 -15.16
N ASP A 128 1.87 -5.63 -16.21
CA ASP A 128 0.60 -4.93 -16.27
C ASP A 128 -0.35 -5.35 -15.13
N GLU A 129 -0.47 -6.65 -14.85
CA GLU A 129 -1.29 -7.08 -13.70
C GLU A 129 -0.74 -6.63 -12.35
N LEU A 130 0.59 -6.67 -12.14
CA LEU A 130 1.17 -6.15 -10.91
C LEU A 130 0.91 -4.64 -10.74
N LEU A 131 0.96 -3.86 -11.82
CA LEU A 131 0.63 -2.43 -11.80
C LEU A 131 -0.84 -2.19 -11.45
N LYS A 132 -1.76 -2.99 -12.00
CA LYS A 132 -3.18 -2.94 -11.64
C LYS A 132 -3.40 -3.29 -10.15
N ILE A 133 -2.72 -4.32 -9.65
CA ILE A 133 -2.75 -4.71 -8.23
C ILE A 133 -2.17 -3.59 -7.34
N TRP A 134 -1.07 -2.97 -7.74
CA TRP A 134 -0.48 -1.87 -6.99
C TRP A 134 -1.38 -0.64 -6.94
N HIS A 135 -2.01 -0.29 -8.06
CA HIS A 135 -2.96 0.79 -8.13
C HIS A 135 -4.18 0.54 -7.22
N THR A 136 -4.79 -0.65 -7.30
CA THR A 136 -5.91 -1.03 -6.42
C THR A 136 -5.51 -1.01 -4.93
N LYS A 137 -4.31 -1.48 -4.59
CA LYS A 137 -3.76 -1.39 -3.23
C LYS A 137 -3.61 0.07 -2.75
N THR A 138 -3.17 0.96 -3.63
CA THR A 138 -3.07 2.39 -3.33
C THR A 138 -4.45 2.99 -3.04
N GLU A 139 -5.48 2.59 -3.81
CA GLU A 139 -6.85 3.01 -3.53
C GLU A 139 -7.42 2.43 -2.22
N ILE A 140 -7.07 1.19 -1.85
CA ILE A 140 -7.41 0.63 -0.53
C ILE A 140 -6.87 1.56 0.55
N ARG A 141 -5.59 1.94 0.47
CA ARG A 141 -4.96 2.83 1.45
C ARG A 141 -5.67 4.17 1.54
N GLN A 142 -5.95 4.81 0.41
CA GLN A 142 -6.66 6.10 0.38
C GLN A 142 -8.06 6.02 1.00
N LYS A 143 -8.83 4.99 0.64
CA LYS A 143 -10.19 4.80 1.19
C LYS A 143 -10.17 4.43 2.67
N PHE A 144 -9.19 3.63 3.10
CA PHE A 144 -8.96 3.28 4.49
C PHE A 144 -8.64 4.51 5.35
N LEU A 145 -7.67 5.33 4.92
CA LEU A 145 -7.33 6.58 5.61
C LEU A 145 -8.52 7.53 5.67
N GLY A 146 -9.21 7.73 4.56
CA GLY A 146 -10.42 8.56 4.52
C GLY A 146 -11.57 8.02 5.38
N LEU A 147 -11.61 6.72 5.71
CA LEU A 147 -12.57 6.15 6.65
C LEU A 147 -12.15 6.37 8.10
N ILE A 148 -10.85 6.23 8.41
CA ILE A 148 -10.29 6.54 9.73
C ILE A 148 -10.51 8.01 10.08
N GLU A 149 -10.18 8.92 9.17
CA GLU A 149 -10.38 10.36 9.37
C GLU A 149 -11.84 10.70 9.68
N GLU A 150 -12.79 10.06 8.99
CA GLU A 150 -14.22 10.28 9.24
C GLU A 150 -14.64 9.73 10.62
N LYS A 151 -14.12 8.56 11.01
CA LYS A 151 -14.35 7.97 12.34
C LYS A 151 -13.80 8.86 13.45
N GLU A 152 -12.61 9.45 13.26
CA GLU A 152 -12.04 10.41 14.19
C GLU A 152 -12.89 11.68 14.29
N ARG A 153 -13.40 12.20 13.17
CA ARG A 153 -14.33 13.34 13.17
C ARG A 153 -15.57 13.05 14.01
N LEU A 154 -16.18 11.87 13.88
CA LEU A 154 -17.29 11.47 14.75
C LEU A 154 -16.88 11.43 16.22
N THR A 155 -15.74 10.84 16.53
CA THR A 155 -15.28 10.69 17.92
C THR A 155 -15.05 12.05 18.57
N ARG A 156 -14.53 13.03 17.83
CA ARG A 156 -14.37 14.41 18.31
C ARG A 156 -15.70 15.11 18.55
N VAL A 157 -16.69 14.85 17.69
CA VAL A 157 -18.02 15.49 17.77
C VAL A 157 -18.90 14.86 18.84
N CYS A 158 -18.78 13.56 19.11
CA CYS A 158 -19.65 12.79 19.99
C CYS A 158 -19.02 12.50 21.37
N ARG A 159 -18.22 13.42 21.92
CA ARG A 159 -17.58 13.21 23.23
C ARG A 159 -18.62 13.22 24.36
N PRO A 160 -18.66 12.18 25.22
CA PRO A 160 -19.55 12.16 26.36
C PRO A 160 -19.28 13.37 27.28
N GLY A 161 -20.31 14.18 27.54
CA GLY A 161 -20.22 15.35 28.44
C GLY A 161 -19.89 16.69 27.79
N GLU A 162 -19.52 16.71 26.50
CA GLU A 162 -19.41 17.94 25.71
C GLU A 162 -20.70 18.12 24.88
N GLN A 163 -21.28 19.34 24.84
CA GLN A 163 -22.40 19.60 23.95
C GLN A 163 -21.92 19.44 22.51
N THR A 164 -22.40 18.40 21.83
CA THR A 164 -22.11 18.20 20.41
C THR A 164 -22.66 19.42 19.65
N THR A 165 -21.80 20.22 19.02
CA THR A 165 -22.23 21.34 18.15
C THR A 165 -23.03 20.86 16.93
N LEU A 166 -23.04 19.54 16.69
CA LEU A 166 -23.82 18.88 15.65
C LEU A 166 -25.08 18.25 16.24
N GLY A 167 -26.25 18.77 15.84
CA GLY A 167 -27.53 18.13 16.14
C GLY A 167 -27.70 16.78 15.43
N THR A 168 -28.83 16.09 15.68
CA THR A 168 -29.15 14.74 15.15
C THR A 168 -28.99 14.61 13.63
N ALA A 169 -29.36 15.65 12.88
CA ALA A 169 -29.20 15.68 11.42
C ALA A 169 -27.72 15.65 10.98
N GLY A 170 -26.84 16.31 11.73
CA GLY A 170 -25.40 16.32 11.48
C GLY A 170 -24.75 14.97 11.77
N GLN A 171 -25.14 14.34 12.88
CA GLN A 171 -24.69 12.99 13.22
C GLN A 171 -25.12 11.95 12.17
N GLN A 172 -26.38 12.02 11.73
CA GLN A 172 -26.92 11.14 10.69
C GLN A 172 -26.15 11.27 9.36
N LYS A 173 -25.85 12.50 8.94
CA LYS A 173 -25.08 12.75 7.70
C LYS A 173 -23.68 12.15 7.75
N ILE A 174 -23.01 12.21 8.90
CA ILE A 174 -21.67 11.62 9.07
C ILE A 174 -21.76 10.08 9.07
N LEU A 175 -22.77 9.50 9.72
CA LEU A 175 -23.00 8.04 9.66
C LEU A 175 -23.24 7.55 8.23
N GLU A 176 -24.01 8.29 7.43
CA GLU A 176 -24.23 7.98 6.01
C GLU A 176 -22.95 8.09 5.19
N SER A 177 -22.13 9.13 5.43
CA SER A 177 -20.80 9.31 4.85
C SER A 177 -19.90 8.10 5.16
N MET A 178 -19.85 7.65 6.42
CA MET A 178 -19.09 6.47 6.83
C MET A 178 -19.56 5.19 6.14
N ARG A 179 -20.87 4.94 6.10
CA ARG A 179 -21.43 3.75 5.41
C ARG A 179 -21.04 3.76 3.93
N ARG A 180 -21.11 4.91 3.27
CA ARG A 180 -20.70 5.07 1.87
C ARG A 180 -19.21 4.79 1.69
N ARG A 181 -18.35 5.32 2.55
CA ARG A 181 -16.89 5.08 2.51
C ARG A 181 -16.56 3.61 2.77
N ALA A 182 -17.18 2.98 3.76
CA ALA A 182 -17.00 1.56 4.07
C ALA A 182 -17.42 0.67 2.88
N LYS A 183 -18.56 0.95 2.25
CA LYS A 183 -18.99 0.25 1.02
C LYS A 183 -17.98 0.43 -0.11
N GLY A 184 -17.47 1.65 -0.30
CA GLY A 184 -16.44 1.94 -1.29
C GLY A 184 -15.13 1.19 -1.04
N LEU A 185 -14.68 1.12 0.22
CA LEU A 185 -13.51 0.35 0.62
C LEU A 185 -13.70 -1.13 0.35
N HIS A 186 -14.86 -1.68 0.71
CA HIS A 186 -15.18 -3.09 0.47
C HIS A 186 -15.17 -3.45 -1.02
N LYS A 187 -15.70 -2.56 -1.88
CA LYS A 187 -15.67 -2.76 -3.34
C LYS A 187 -14.24 -2.89 -3.85
N VAL A 188 -13.36 -1.94 -3.51
CA VAL A 188 -11.96 -1.95 -3.99
C VAL A 188 -11.17 -3.10 -3.37
N LEU A 189 -11.44 -3.47 -2.12
CA LEU A 189 -10.81 -4.62 -1.48
C LEU A 189 -11.14 -5.93 -2.21
N ASN A 190 -12.40 -6.13 -2.58
CA ASN A 190 -12.82 -7.31 -3.33
C ASN A 190 -12.16 -7.36 -4.71
N GLU A 191 -12.05 -6.21 -5.38
CA GLU A 191 -11.33 -6.11 -6.65
C GLU A 191 -9.85 -6.46 -6.51
N TYR A 192 -9.16 -5.91 -5.51
CA TYR A 192 -7.77 -6.24 -5.20
C TYR A 192 -7.59 -7.73 -4.93
N ASN A 193 -8.40 -8.31 -4.04
CA ASN A 193 -8.29 -9.73 -3.70
C ASN A 193 -8.55 -10.63 -4.92
N LYS A 194 -9.50 -10.26 -5.79
CA LYS A 194 -9.73 -10.97 -7.04
C LYS A 194 -8.49 -10.94 -7.93
N ARG A 195 -7.92 -9.75 -8.19
CA ARG A 195 -6.73 -9.59 -9.04
C ARG A 195 -5.51 -10.33 -8.49
N VAL A 196 -5.31 -10.32 -7.17
CA VAL A 196 -4.25 -11.11 -6.53
C VAL A 196 -4.46 -12.60 -6.78
N ASN A 197 -5.68 -13.12 -6.61
CA ASN A 197 -5.96 -14.53 -6.88
C ASN A 197 -5.76 -14.89 -8.36
N ASP A 198 -6.22 -14.05 -9.28
CA ASP A 198 -6.06 -14.26 -10.73
C ASP A 198 -4.56 -14.26 -11.09
N PHE A 199 -3.77 -13.36 -10.50
CA PHE A 199 -2.31 -13.31 -10.67
C PHE A 199 -1.62 -14.56 -10.13
N VAL A 200 -2.01 -15.04 -8.94
CA VAL A 200 -1.47 -16.28 -8.35
C VAL A 200 -1.76 -17.48 -9.25
N GLN A 201 -2.95 -17.55 -9.83
CA GLN A 201 -3.32 -18.62 -10.75
C GLN A 201 -2.52 -18.58 -12.05
N ALA A 202 -2.31 -17.38 -12.61
CA ALA A 202 -1.54 -17.20 -13.84
C ALA A 202 -0.02 -17.37 -13.63
N PHE A 203 0.49 -17.02 -12.45
CA PHE A 203 1.92 -16.98 -12.14
C PHE A 203 2.27 -17.63 -10.79
N PRO A 204 2.01 -18.94 -10.60
CA PRO A 204 2.06 -19.60 -9.29
C PRO A 204 3.45 -19.68 -8.66
N SER A 205 4.51 -19.67 -9.47
CA SER A 205 5.90 -19.71 -9.01
C SER A 205 6.48 -18.35 -8.66
N ARG A 206 5.70 -17.27 -8.79
CA ARG A 206 6.17 -15.90 -8.55
C ARG A 206 5.78 -15.42 -7.16
N ALA A 207 6.59 -14.51 -6.62
CA ALA A 207 6.19 -13.75 -5.47
C ALA A 207 4.93 -12.94 -5.83
N HIS A 208 3.93 -12.97 -4.96
CA HIS A 208 2.68 -12.23 -5.14
C HIS A 208 2.28 -11.53 -3.83
N PRO A 209 1.53 -10.41 -3.90
CA PRO A 209 0.92 -9.82 -2.72
C PRO A 209 -0.03 -10.83 -2.04
N TRP A 210 -0.28 -10.67 -0.75
CA TRP A 210 -1.29 -11.47 -0.06
C TRP A 210 -2.67 -10.81 -0.13
N VAL A 211 -3.71 -11.64 -0.12
CA VAL A 211 -5.11 -11.21 0.08
C VAL A 211 -5.35 -10.83 1.54
N ILE A 212 -6.33 -9.97 1.78
CA ILE A 212 -6.72 -9.57 3.14
C ILE A 212 -8.23 -9.47 3.29
N GLU A 213 -8.74 -9.99 4.40
CA GLU A 213 -10.16 -9.85 4.75
C GLU A 213 -10.45 -8.44 5.28
N TYR A 214 -11.67 -7.96 5.04
CA TYR A 214 -12.09 -6.63 5.49
C TYR A 214 -11.92 -6.44 7.01
N ALA A 215 -12.31 -7.44 7.82
CA ALA A 215 -12.19 -7.37 9.27
C ALA A 215 -10.73 -7.21 9.72
N LYS A 216 -9.79 -7.90 9.05
CA LYS A 216 -8.37 -7.82 9.33
C LYS A 216 -7.75 -6.52 8.83
N LEU A 217 -8.20 -6.03 7.67
CA LEU A 217 -7.83 -4.71 7.15
C LEU A 217 -8.13 -3.60 8.15
N MET A 218 -9.31 -3.65 8.79
CA MET A 218 -9.75 -2.66 9.79
C MET A 218 -8.94 -2.67 11.10
N GLN A 219 -8.13 -3.70 11.32
CA GLN A 219 -7.27 -3.87 12.48
C GLN A 219 -5.79 -3.64 12.15
N LEU A 220 -5.47 -3.24 10.91
CA LEU A 220 -4.09 -2.99 10.54
C LEU A 220 -3.58 -1.69 11.16
N GLU A 221 -2.46 -1.80 11.83
CA GLU A 221 -1.66 -0.64 12.21
C GLU A 221 -1.03 0.03 10.99
N PRO A 222 -0.74 1.35 11.03
CA PRO A 222 -0.12 2.08 9.93
C PRO A 222 1.22 1.52 9.46
N ASP A 223 1.96 0.87 10.36
CA ASP A 223 3.27 0.28 10.10
C ASP A 223 3.20 -1.18 9.64
N ASN A 224 1.99 -1.75 9.51
CA ASN A 224 1.84 -3.13 9.08
C ASN A 224 2.50 -3.37 7.71
N PRO A 225 3.24 -4.50 7.51
CA PRO A 225 3.90 -4.81 6.24
C PRO A 225 2.95 -4.84 5.03
N PHE A 226 1.65 -5.05 5.22
CA PHE A 226 0.68 -4.92 4.14
C PHE A 226 0.77 -3.57 3.44
N TRP A 227 1.07 -2.48 4.15
CA TRP A 227 1.16 -1.14 3.58
C TRP A 227 2.47 -0.85 2.83
N ASN A 228 3.44 -1.76 2.92
CA ASN A 228 4.72 -1.65 2.22
C ASN A 228 4.57 -1.92 0.71
N ASN A 229 5.20 -1.10 -0.13
CA ASN A 229 5.12 -1.21 -1.59
C ASN A 229 6.40 -1.76 -2.25
N GLY A 230 7.38 -2.18 -1.46
CA GLY A 230 8.69 -2.64 -1.91
C GLY A 230 8.62 -3.80 -2.90
N MET A 231 7.60 -4.64 -2.80
CA MET A 231 7.32 -5.66 -3.82
C MET A 231 7.11 -5.09 -5.23
N PHE A 232 6.52 -3.91 -5.33
CA PHE A 232 6.19 -3.27 -6.62
C PHE A 232 7.31 -2.36 -7.10
N THR A 233 8.10 -1.77 -6.20
CA THR A 233 9.10 -0.76 -6.55
C THR A 233 10.53 -1.27 -6.47
N ASN A 234 10.86 -2.05 -5.44
CA ASN A 234 12.24 -2.37 -5.03
C ASN A 234 12.37 -3.82 -4.58
N GLN A 235 11.88 -4.77 -5.38
CA GLN A 235 11.73 -6.16 -4.93
C GLN A 235 13.05 -6.87 -4.56
N ASN A 236 14.18 -6.35 -5.03
CA ASN A 236 15.51 -6.90 -4.77
C ASN A 236 16.17 -6.30 -3.52
N GLU A 237 15.59 -5.22 -2.98
CA GLU A 237 16.16 -4.48 -1.88
C GLU A 237 15.66 -5.02 -0.53
N PRO A 238 16.56 -5.45 0.38
CA PRO A 238 16.14 -6.05 1.65
C PRO A 238 15.29 -5.10 2.52
N TRP A 239 15.62 -3.81 2.56
CA TRP A 239 14.81 -2.79 3.24
C TRP A 239 13.37 -2.73 2.71
N ALA A 240 13.17 -3.06 1.44
CA ALA A 240 11.88 -2.97 0.78
C ALA A 240 11.03 -4.25 0.91
N VAL A 241 11.63 -5.45 0.97
CA VAL A 241 10.87 -6.72 0.95
C VAL A 241 11.04 -7.63 2.16
N ASP A 242 12.13 -7.52 2.94
CA ASP A 242 12.37 -8.41 4.08
C ASP A 242 11.74 -7.86 5.38
N PRO A 243 10.72 -8.54 5.95
CA PRO A 243 10.05 -8.06 7.17
C PRO A 243 10.99 -7.93 8.36
N ASN A 244 12.03 -8.76 8.45
CA ASN A 244 12.99 -8.68 9.56
C ASN A 244 13.94 -7.49 9.41
N THR A 245 14.38 -7.20 8.18
CA THR A 245 15.14 -5.98 7.86
C THR A 245 14.31 -4.73 8.22
N GLN A 246 13.04 -4.67 7.80
CA GLN A 246 12.15 -3.55 8.09
C GLN A 246 11.91 -3.36 9.60
N LYS A 247 11.64 -4.44 10.33
CA LYS A 247 11.51 -4.38 11.80
C LYS A 247 12.79 -3.90 12.45
N GLY A 248 13.94 -4.40 12.00
CA GLY A 248 15.26 -4.01 12.49
C GLY A 248 15.53 -2.52 12.32
N ILE A 249 15.28 -1.97 11.12
CA ILE A 249 15.37 -0.53 10.83
C ILE A 249 14.51 0.28 11.81
N ARG A 250 13.22 -0.08 11.98
CA ARG A 250 12.29 0.65 12.85
C ARG A 250 12.71 0.60 14.31
N HIS A 251 13.08 -0.58 14.82
CA HIS A 251 13.50 -0.72 16.21
C HIS A 251 14.84 -0.01 16.46
N LEU A 252 15.75 0.00 15.49
CA LEU A 252 16.99 0.76 15.59
C LEU A 252 16.72 2.27 15.61
N ALA A 253 15.83 2.77 14.75
CA ALA A 253 15.42 4.18 14.75
C ALA A 253 14.77 4.58 16.08
N ALA A 254 13.84 3.78 16.60
CA ALA A 254 13.19 4.03 17.89
C ALA A 254 14.19 4.00 19.07
N LEU A 255 15.18 3.09 19.02
CA LEU A 255 16.26 3.04 19.99
C LEU A 255 17.12 4.31 19.95
N ASN A 256 17.51 4.77 18.76
CA ASN A 256 18.33 5.97 18.60
C ASN A 256 17.59 7.22 19.08
N GLN A 257 16.32 7.38 18.71
CA GLN A 257 15.48 8.51 19.12
C GLN A 257 15.21 8.60 20.62
N GLY A 258 15.22 7.46 21.33
CA GLY A 258 15.01 7.45 22.78
C GLY A 258 16.30 7.52 23.60
N ILE A 259 17.48 7.53 22.96
CA ILE A 259 18.78 7.79 23.59
C ILE A 259 19.18 9.27 23.46
N GLU A 260 18.66 9.98 22.45
CA GLU A 260 18.73 11.45 22.29
C GLU A 260 17.89 12.19 23.35
#